data_AF-A0A7S2PZ83-F1
#
_entry.id   AF-A0A7S2PZ83-F1
#
_cell.length_a   1.000
_cell.length_b   1.000
_cell.length_c   1.000
_cell.angle_alpha   90.00
_cell.angle_beta   90.00
_cell.angle_gamma   90.00
#
_symmetry.space_group_name_H-M   'P 1'
#
loop_
_entity.id
_entity.type
_entity.pdbx_description
1 polymer ?
#
loop_
_entity_poly.entity_id
_entity_poly.type
_entity_poly.pdbx_seq_one_letter_code
_entity_poly.pdbx_strand_id
1 'polypeptide(L)'
;MSSSWPDAASALLAGGSAEMALATMGAPTAPVVNGDPKSTLNMFVQRHCKKIITKEDIVYSTLSSNGQYQATVTVACLDGVQFAGEIARTAKDAEKSAATMALTHYADEVAVALAQPKSTNNKKRKASAAGIGGGPTPGDLAGLGGGLPDGGLGAGLGLPGGGSGGAPNEAQDNARVKLNNVLMRVVKRSLTKEDVVYNIAQTTGGYQCTLAIPCLSGEWAGLQWAGDVASKKKQAEENAALQAMSTLISDPAVAAAMAAPPAPKQPYKGKGRGKGKGKGGGYGWQSSDMGMGMGGMGGMW
;
A
#
# COMPACT_ATOMS: atom_id res chain seq x y z
N MET A 1 -60.81 -34.22 5.87
CA MET A 1 -59.76 -33.84 6.85
C MET A 1 -58.99 -32.68 6.25
N SER A 2 -59.56 -31.48 6.37
CA SER A 2 -59.03 -30.23 5.83
C SER A 2 -58.77 -29.31 7.02
N SER A 3 -57.53 -29.32 7.50
CA SER A 3 -57.13 -28.52 8.66
C SER A 3 -56.84 -27.09 8.20
N SER A 4 -57.83 -26.24 8.46
CA SER A 4 -57.77 -24.78 8.35
C SER A 4 -56.75 -24.21 9.34
N TRP A 5 -55.79 -23.43 8.85
CA TRP A 5 -54.86 -22.66 9.67
C TRP A 5 -55.49 -21.29 9.94
N PRO A 6 -55.65 -20.85 11.20
CA PRO A 6 -56.21 -19.54 11.49
C PRO A 6 -55.20 -18.41 11.23
N ASP A 7 -55.74 -17.35 10.65
CA ASP A 7 -55.15 -16.04 10.40
C ASP A 7 -54.61 -15.40 11.70
N ALA A 8 -53.31 -15.17 11.78
CA ALA A 8 -52.63 -14.50 12.89
C ALA A 8 -52.51 -12.98 12.66
N ALA A 9 -53.49 -12.39 11.98
CA ALA A 9 -53.62 -10.95 11.80
C ALA A 9 -54.79 -10.45 12.66
N SER A 10 -54.47 -9.83 13.80
CA SER A 10 -55.29 -8.86 14.58
C SER A 10 -55.29 -9.17 16.06
N ALA A 11 -54.24 -8.76 16.77
CA ALA A 11 -54.32 -8.54 18.20
C ALA A 11 -53.23 -7.56 18.67
N LEU A 12 -53.70 -6.50 19.35
CA LEU A 12 -52.96 -5.51 20.14
C LEU A 12 -52.30 -4.31 19.41
N LEU A 13 -53.19 -3.43 18.95
CA LEU A 13 -53.12 -2.01 19.30
C LEU A 13 -53.71 -1.80 20.70
N ALA A 14 -52.88 -1.59 21.72
CA ALA A 14 -53.30 -0.96 22.99
C ALA A 14 -52.07 -0.41 23.71
N GLY A 15 -52.16 0.85 24.14
CA GLY A 15 -51.07 1.68 24.61
C GLY A 15 -50.38 1.21 25.89
N GLY A 16 -49.14 1.64 26.00
CA GLY A 16 -48.29 1.49 27.18
C GLY A 16 -47.10 2.44 27.06
N SER A 17 -47.37 3.74 27.22
CA SER A 17 -46.36 4.79 27.31
C SER A 17 -45.62 4.66 28.65
N ALA A 18 -44.64 3.76 28.70
CA ALA A 18 -43.63 3.75 29.75
C ALA A 18 -42.33 4.29 29.15
N GLU A 19 -42.07 5.57 29.42
CA GLU A 19 -40.73 6.18 29.36
C GLU A 19 -39.79 5.41 30.28
N MET A 20 -39.26 4.29 29.80
CA MET A 20 -37.98 3.79 30.27
C MET A 20 -36.92 4.65 29.60
N ALA A 21 -36.47 5.66 30.34
CA ALA A 21 -35.26 6.38 30.07
C ALA A 21 -34.10 5.38 29.96
N LEU A 22 -33.84 4.92 28.72
CA LEU A 22 -32.63 4.21 28.38
C LEU A 22 -31.53 5.26 28.52
N ALA A 23 -30.88 5.26 29.69
CA ALA A 23 -29.64 5.98 29.89
C ALA A 23 -28.73 5.62 28.72
N THR A 24 -28.60 6.55 27.78
CA THR A 24 -27.56 6.57 26.76
C THR A 24 -26.26 6.64 27.54
N MET A 25 -25.77 5.48 27.98
CA MET A 25 -24.40 5.30 28.39
C MET A 25 -23.60 5.71 27.18
N GLY A 26 -22.99 6.89 27.27
CA GLY A 26 -22.19 7.48 26.22
C GLY A 26 -21.15 6.46 25.82
N ALA A 27 -21.41 5.80 24.68
CA ALA A 27 -20.42 4.94 24.07
C ALA A 27 -19.15 5.78 23.95
N PRO A 28 -18.00 5.28 24.44
CA PRO A 28 -16.75 6.00 24.31
C PRO A 28 -16.58 6.31 22.82
N THR A 29 -16.70 7.58 22.47
CA THR A 29 -16.48 8.06 21.11
C THR A 29 -14.99 7.95 20.87
N ALA A 30 -14.58 6.77 20.42
CA ALA A 30 -13.20 6.48 20.08
C ALA A 30 -12.71 7.59 19.13
N PRO A 31 -11.48 8.09 19.31
CA PRO A 31 -10.94 9.13 18.46
C PRO A 31 -11.05 8.66 17.01
N VAL A 32 -11.81 9.42 16.21
CA VAL A 32 -11.96 9.16 14.77
C VAL A 32 -10.60 9.39 14.13
N VAL A 33 -9.80 8.32 14.05
CA VAL A 33 -8.52 8.34 13.36
C VAL A 33 -8.85 8.59 11.90
N ASN A 34 -8.45 9.75 11.39
CA ASN A 34 -8.83 10.31 10.08
C ASN A 34 -8.13 9.57 8.91
N GLY A 35 -8.12 8.24 8.95
CA GLY A 35 -7.51 7.33 8.00
C GLY A 35 -8.39 6.11 7.77
N ASP A 36 -8.15 5.37 6.68
CA ASP A 36 -8.94 4.20 6.33
C ASP A 36 -8.84 3.12 7.44
N PRO A 37 -9.96 2.68 8.05
CA PRO A 37 -9.94 1.75 9.18
C PRO A 37 -9.30 0.42 8.81
N LYS A 38 -9.36 0.00 7.53
CA LYS A 38 -8.66 -1.21 7.05
C LYS A 38 -7.15 -1.04 7.13
N SER A 39 -6.63 0.15 6.81
CA SER A 39 -5.19 0.42 6.91
C SER A 39 -4.74 0.50 8.37
N THR A 40 -5.56 1.09 9.24
CA THR A 40 -5.28 1.16 10.68
C THR A 40 -5.26 -0.24 11.29
N LEU A 41 -6.22 -1.10 10.95
CA LEU A 41 -6.25 -2.49 11.37
C LEU A 41 -5.01 -3.25 10.90
N ASN A 42 -4.62 -3.10 9.62
CA ASN A 42 -3.41 -3.73 9.09
C ASN A 42 -2.13 -3.27 9.85
N MET A 43 -1.99 -1.97 10.10
CA MET A 43 -0.87 -1.46 10.90
C MET A 43 -0.88 -2.00 12.33
N PHE A 44 -2.05 -2.09 12.97
CA PHE A 44 -2.21 -2.62 14.31
C PHE A 44 -1.74 -4.08 14.37
N VAL A 45 -2.32 -4.95 13.55
CA VAL A 45 -2.00 -6.38 13.56
C VAL A 45 -0.51 -6.59 13.22
N GLN A 46 0.06 -5.81 12.29
CA GLN A 46 1.48 -5.95 11.92
C GLN A 46 2.41 -5.65 13.10
N ARG A 47 2.04 -4.65 13.92
CA ARG A 47 2.79 -4.30 15.12
C ARG A 47 2.56 -5.29 16.26
N HIS A 48 1.32 -5.75 16.43
CA HIS A 48 0.95 -6.69 17.47
C HIS A 48 1.69 -8.03 17.28
N CYS A 49 1.70 -8.56 16.05
CA CYS A 49 2.33 -9.85 15.74
C CYS A 49 3.85 -9.76 15.52
N LYS A 50 4.40 -8.56 15.31
CA LYS A 50 5.81 -8.31 14.94
C LYS A 50 6.27 -9.16 13.74
N LYS A 51 5.33 -9.49 12.84
CA LYS A 51 5.51 -10.32 11.64
C LYS A 51 4.97 -9.59 10.42
N ILE A 52 5.44 -9.99 9.23
CA ILE A 52 4.89 -9.50 7.97
C ILE A 52 3.50 -10.13 7.82
N ILE A 53 2.47 -9.29 7.78
CA ILE A 53 1.10 -9.72 7.53
C ILE A 53 0.94 -10.13 6.07
N THR A 54 0.29 -11.26 5.89
CA THR A 54 -0.18 -11.77 4.62
C THR A 54 -1.69 -11.57 4.49
N LYS A 55 -2.25 -11.85 3.31
CA LYS A 55 -3.70 -11.77 3.09
C LYS A 55 -4.48 -12.86 3.85
N GLU A 56 -3.80 -13.93 4.27
CA GLU A 56 -4.41 -15.04 5.00
C GLU A 56 -4.66 -14.69 6.47
N ASP A 57 -3.89 -13.73 7.01
CA ASP A 57 -3.98 -13.29 8.39
C ASP A 57 -5.22 -12.43 8.69
N ILE A 58 -5.72 -11.70 7.68
CA ILE A 58 -6.91 -10.86 7.78
C ILE A 58 -7.84 -11.17 6.62
N VAL A 59 -8.89 -11.94 6.89
CA VAL A 59 -9.86 -12.36 5.88
C VAL A 59 -11.13 -11.53 6.02
N TYR A 60 -11.54 -10.87 4.94
CA TYR A 60 -12.82 -10.16 4.87
C TYR A 60 -13.83 -11.03 4.10
N SER A 61 -14.98 -11.28 4.73
CA SER A 61 -16.11 -11.97 4.11
C SER A 61 -17.27 -10.99 4.00
N THR A 62 -17.77 -10.76 2.78
CA THR A 62 -18.93 -9.87 2.57
C THR A 62 -20.13 -10.71 2.17
N LEU A 63 -21.23 -10.55 2.89
CA LEU A 63 -22.53 -11.15 2.62
C LEU A 63 -23.48 -10.07 2.12
N SER A 64 -24.08 -10.27 0.94
CA SER A 64 -25.13 -9.40 0.42
C SER A 64 -26.50 -9.90 0.91
N SER A 65 -27.20 -9.09 1.71
CA SER A 65 -28.54 -9.39 2.22
C SER A 65 -29.48 -8.22 1.93
N ASN A 66 -30.58 -8.48 1.21
CA ASN A 66 -31.65 -7.51 0.91
C ASN A 66 -31.16 -6.19 0.26
N GLY A 67 -30.19 -6.26 -0.65
CA GLY A 67 -29.63 -5.07 -1.31
C GLY A 67 -28.73 -4.23 -0.40
N GLN A 68 -28.37 -4.77 0.76
CA GLN A 68 -27.37 -4.23 1.66
C GLN A 68 -26.22 -5.21 1.80
N TYR A 69 -25.05 -4.73 2.23
CA TYR A 69 -23.85 -5.52 2.41
C TYR A 69 -23.48 -5.53 3.87
N GLN A 70 -23.24 -6.72 4.41
CA GLN A 70 -22.64 -6.91 5.72
C GLN A 70 -21.28 -7.56 5.52
N ALA A 71 -20.25 -7.03 6.15
CA ALA A 71 -18.93 -7.64 6.11
C ALA A 71 -18.53 -8.15 7.49
N THR A 72 -17.83 -9.27 7.51
CA THR A 72 -17.21 -9.85 8.69
C THR A 72 -15.71 -9.91 8.45
N VAL A 73 -14.92 -9.44 9.42
CA VAL A 73 -13.45 -9.52 9.38
C VAL A 73 -12.99 -10.58 10.37
N THR A 74 -12.17 -11.52 9.89
CA THR A 74 -11.54 -12.58 10.69
C THR A 74 -10.05 -12.26 10.83
N VAL A 75 -9.57 -12.12 12.06
CA VAL A 75 -8.15 -11.83 12.34
C VAL A 75 -7.48 -13.11 12.84
N ALA A 76 -6.92 -13.90 11.94
CA ALA A 76 -6.33 -15.21 12.25
C ALA A 76 -5.14 -15.11 13.23
N CYS A 77 -4.41 -13.99 13.23
CA CYS A 77 -3.29 -13.79 14.16
C CYS A 77 -3.69 -13.50 15.61
N LEU A 78 -4.96 -13.16 15.87
CA LEU A 78 -5.51 -12.86 17.20
C LEU A 78 -6.58 -13.91 17.52
N ASP A 79 -6.16 -15.17 17.58
CA ASP A 79 -7.00 -16.33 17.90
C ASP A 79 -8.16 -16.60 16.92
N GLY A 80 -8.14 -15.99 15.73
CA GLY A 80 -9.19 -16.16 14.72
C GLY A 80 -10.52 -15.50 15.09
N VAL A 81 -10.50 -14.48 15.96
CA VAL A 81 -11.73 -13.75 16.34
C VAL A 81 -12.34 -13.05 15.12
N GLN A 82 -13.66 -13.13 15.02
CA GLN A 82 -14.46 -12.59 13.91
C GLN A 82 -15.30 -11.42 14.39
N PHE A 83 -15.28 -10.32 13.63
CA PHE A 83 -16.06 -9.12 13.93
C PHE A 83 -16.97 -8.80 12.75
N ALA A 84 -18.28 -8.84 12.99
CA ALA A 84 -19.28 -8.43 12.02
C ALA A 84 -19.47 -6.90 12.10
N GLY A 85 -19.31 -6.24 10.95
CA GLY A 85 -19.59 -4.82 10.80
C GLY A 85 -21.09 -4.53 10.67
N GLU A 86 -21.43 -3.26 10.83
CA GLU A 86 -22.76 -2.75 10.49
C GLU A 86 -23.07 -2.94 9.01
N ILE A 87 -24.37 -3.10 8.73
CA ILE A 87 -24.87 -3.29 7.38
C ILE A 87 -24.81 -1.95 6.62
N ALA A 88 -24.19 -1.93 5.44
CA ALA A 88 -24.00 -0.73 4.64
C ALA A 88 -24.57 -0.88 3.22
N ARG A 89 -24.74 0.23 2.51
CA ARG A 89 -25.23 0.25 1.12
C ARG A 89 -24.19 -0.24 0.11
N THR A 90 -22.91 -0.22 0.47
CA THR A 90 -21.81 -0.65 -0.40
C THR A 90 -20.94 -1.67 0.31
N ALA A 91 -20.38 -2.63 -0.43
CA ALA A 91 -19.46 -3.63 0.13
C ALA A 91 -18.22 -2.97 0.79
N LYS A 92 -17.73 -1.87 0.22
CA LYS A 92 -16.56 -1.15 0.75
C LYS A 92 -16.83 -0.51 2.09
N ASP A 93 -18.02 0.08 2.27
CA ASP A 93 -18.39 0.69 3.55
C ASP A 93 -18.66 -0.39 4.61
N ALA A 94 -19.26 -1.53 4.22
CA ALA A 94 -19.46 -2.67 5.11
C ALA A 94 -18.12 -3.20 5.65
N GLU A 95 -17.11 -3.36 4.79
CA GLU A 95 -15.76 -3.78 5.18
C GLU A 95 -15.10 -2.79 6.14
N LYS A 96 -15.30 -1.48 5.92
CA LYS A 96 -14.78 -0.44 6.82
C LYS A 96 -15.44 -0.51 8.18
N SER A 97 -16.76 -0.71 8.25
CA SER A 97 -17.49 -0.88 9.50
C SER A 97 -17.00 -2.11 10.27
N ALA A 98 -16.75 -3.23 9.59
CA ALA A 98 -16.20 -4.44 10.21
C ALA A 98 -14.80 -4.19 10.82
N ALA A 99 -13.94 -3.48 10.09
CA ALA A 99 -12.62 -3.09 10.58
C ALA A 99 -12.71 -2.15 11.80
N THR A 100 -13.65 -1.20 11.81
CA THR A 100 -13.90 -0.33 12.96
C THR A 100 -14.33 -1.13 14.19
N MET A 101 -15.22 -2.13 14.03
CA MET A 101 -15.63 -3.00 15.14
C MET A 101 -14.45 -3.75 15.75
N ALA A 102 -13.55 -4.28 14.90
CA ALA A 102 -12.32 -4.93 15.37
C ALA A 102 -11.40 -3.94 16.12
N LEU A 103 -11.21 -2.72 15.61
CA LEU A 103 -10.38 -1.70 16.27
C LEU A 103 -10.96 -1.24 17.61
N THR A 104 -12.29 -1.12 17.71
CA THR A 104 -12.97 -0.79 18.98
C THR A 104 -12.78 -1.89 20.01
N HIS A 105 -12.86 -3.16 19.61
CA HIS A 105 -12.63 -4.28 20.52
C HIS A 105 -11.19 -4.32 21.04
N TYR A 106 -10.20 -3.96 20.21
CA TYR A 106 -8.79 -3.90 20.59
C TYR A 106 -8.31 -2.48 20.95
N ALA A 107 -9.19 -1.56 21.34
CA ALA A 107 -8.84 -0.15 21.51
C ALA A 107 -7.65 0.06 22.49
N ASP A 108 -7.62 -0.69 23.59
CA ASP A 108 -6.55 -0.61 24.59
C ASP A 108 -5.20 -1.07 24.02
N GLU A 109 -5.18 -2.17 23.27
CA GLU A 109 -3.98 -2.71 22.65
C GLU A 109 -3.51 -1.87 21.47
N VAL A 110 -4.44 -1.32 20.69
CA VAL A 110 -4.18 -0.43 19.55
C VAL A 110 -3.47 0.82 20.05
N ALA A 111 -3.91 1.41 21.17
CA ALA A 111 -3.26 2.57 21.77
C ALA A 111 -1.80 2.26 22.14
N VAL A 112 -1.53 1.12 22.78
CA VAL A 112 -0.18 0.69 23.14
C VAL A 112 0.68 0.41 21.91
N ALA A 113 0.15 -0.31 20.92
CA ALA A 113 0.87 -0.71 19.72
C ALA A 113 1.19 0.47 18.80
N LEU A 114 0.29 1.45 18.66
CA LEU A 114 0.48 2.63 17.83
C LEU A 114 1.38 3.69 18.51
N ALA A 115 1.31 3.81 19.84
CA ALA A 115 2.16 4.73 20.60
C ALA A 115 3.65 4.37 20.53
N GLN A 116 4.00 3.10 20.32
CA GLN A 116 5.40 2.73 20.12
C GLN A 116 5.93 3.41 18.85
N PRO A 117 6.95 4.30 18.94
CA PRO A 117 7.54 4.89 17.76
C PRO A 117 8.07 3.74 16.90
N LYS A 118 7.78 3.75 15.60
CA LYS A 118 8.37 2.80 14.65
C LYS A 118 9.88 2.89 14.86
N SER A 119 10.47 1.90 15.52
CA SER A 119 11.89 1.98 15.86
C SER A 119 12.60 2.19 14.54
N THR A 120 13.25 3.34 14.39
CA THR A 120 14.00 3.74 13.19
C THR A 120 15.29 2.93 13.09
N ASN A 121 15.25 1.65 13.48
CA ASN A 121 16.28 0.64 13.27
C ASN A 121 16.52 0.32 11.78
N ASN A 122 16.19 1.26 10.89
CA ASN A 122 17.04 1.64 9.77
C ASN A 122 18.36 2.32 10.23
N LYS A 123 18.86 2.01 11.44
CA LYS A 123 20.25 2.26 11.81
C LYS A 123 21.11 1.32 10.96
N LYS A 124 21.45 1.82 9.77
CA LYS A 124 22.71 1.53 9.12
C LYS A 124 22.87 0.06 8.72
N ARG A 125 22.08 -0.41 7.75
CA ARG A 125 22.72 -1.14 6.64
C ARG A 125 23.56 -0.10 5.89
N LYS A 126 24.73 0.23 6.47
CA LYS A 126 25.82 0.87 5.72
C LYS A 126 26.01 -0.06 4.54
N ALA A 127 25.71 0.42 3.35
CA ALA A 127 26.37 -0.07 2.17
C ALA A 127 27.86 0.16 2.41
N SER A 128 28.52 -0.83 3.02
CA SER A 128 29.96 -0.98 2.94
C SER A 128 30.23 -1.36 1.49
N ALA A 129 30.34 -0.33 0.66
CA ALA A 129 31.19 -0.36 -0.51
C ALA A 129 32.64 -0.53 -0.02
N ALA A 130 32.99 -1.74 0.38
CA ALA A 130 34.33 -2.25 0.54
C ALA A 130 34.22 -3.73 0.17
N GLY A 131 34.78 -4.10 -0.98
CA GLY A 131 34.57 -5.41 -1.57
C GLY A 131 35.31 -6.55 -0.89
N ILE A 132 35.32 -7.67 -1.63
CA ILE A 132 36.23 -8.82 -1.59
C ILE A 132 35.60 -10.09 -0.98
N GLY A 133 35.24 -11.01 -1.89
CA GLY A 133 35.58 -12.43 -1.76
C GLY A 133 34.52 -13.36 -1.17
N GLY A 134 33.83 -14.12 -2.04
CA GLY A 134 32.97 -15.23 -1.64
C GLY A 134 32.24 -15.83 -2.84
N GLY A 135 32.99 -16.45 -3.74
CA GLY A 135 32.43 -17.12 -4.91
C GLY A 135 31.75 -18.46 -4.56
N PRO A 136 30.86 -18.94 -5.44
CA PRO A 136 30.25 -20.26 -5.34
C PRO A 136 31.26 -21.37 -5.66
N THR A 137 31.19 -22.49 -4.93
CA THR A 137 31.97 -23.70 -5.19
C THR A 137 31.45 -24.44 -6.43
N PRO A 138 32.32 -24.82 -7.39
CA PRO A 138 31.98 -25.72 -8.48
C PRO A 138 32.36 -27.16 -8.10
N GLY A 139 31.40 -28.08 -8.15
CA GLY A 139 31.70 -29.52 -8.08
C GLY A 139 30.69 -30.36 -7.32
N ASP A 140 29.46 -30.46 -7.83
CA ASP A 140 28.71 -31.71 -7.74
C ASP A 140 27.87 -31.85 -9.00
N LEU A 141 28.36 -32.68 -9.91
CA LEU A 141 27.77 -32.98 -11.22
C LEU A 141 27.78 -34.50 -11.36
N ALA A 142 26.79 -35.16 -10.76
CA ALA A 142 26.32 -36.50 -11.14
C ALA A 142 25.06 -36.84 -10.35
N GLY A 143 23.88 -36.77 -10.98
CA GLY A 143 22.69 -37.37 -10.36
C GLY A 143 21.34 -36.88 -10.86
N LEU A 144 20.94 -37.35 -12.04
CA LEU A 144 19.56 -37.75 -12.38
C LEU A 144 18.44 -36.69 -12.31
N GLY A 145 18.08 -36.20 -13.50
CA GLY A 145 16.75 -36.51 -14.05
C GLY A 145 15.56 -35.62 -13.67
N GLY A 146 15.15 -34.80 -14.65
CA GLY A 146 13.73 -34.62 -15.00
C GLY A 146 12.94 -33.54 -14.27
N GLY A 147 12.42 -32.57 -15.03
CA GLY A 147 11.20 -31.83 -14.66
C GLY A 147 11.27 -30.31 -14.75
N LEU A 148 10.80 -29.77 -15.89
CA LEU A 148 10.17 -28.45 -16.04
C LEU A 148 9.00 -28.27 -15.03
N PRO A 149 8.53 -27.05 -14.66
CA PRO A 149 8.29 -25.89 -15.55
C PRO A 149 8.86 -24.55 -15.02
N ASP A 150 9.35 -23.66 -15.89
CA ASP A 150 8.60 -22.59 -16.58
C ASP A 150 7.63 -21.82 -15.65
N GLY A 151 8.00 -20.60 -15.25
CA GLY A 151 7.11 -19.76 -14.44
C GLY A 151 7.79 -18.65 -13.60
N GLY A 152 8.34 -17.64 -14.28
CA GLY A 152 8.33 -16.22 -13.89
C GLY A 152 8.53 -15.78 -12.43
N LEU A 153 9.72 -15.25 -12.13
CA LEU A 153 10.03 -14.23 -11.11
C LEU A 153 11.31 -13.53 -11.60
N GLY A 154 11.52 -12.21 -11.63
CA GLY A 154 11.02 -11.13 -10.79
C GLY A 154 12.24 -10.37 -10.23
N ALA A 155 12.38 -9.07 -10.53
CA ALA A 155 13.15 -8.05 -9.79
C ALA A 155 13.15 -6.75 -10.61
N GLY A 156 12.79 -5.57 -10.11
CA GLY A 156 12.67 -5.09 -8.75
C GLY A 156 13.24 -3.68 -8.70
N LEU A 157 12.37 -2.66 -8.83
CA LEU A 157 12.70 -1.28 -8.46
C LEU A 157 11.53 -0.74 -7.64
N GLY A 158 11.77 -0.69 -6.33
CA GLY A 158 10.85 -0.14 -5.35
C GLY A 158 10.83 1.37 -5.40
N LEU A 159 9.61 1.92 -5.48
CA LEU A 159 9.30 3.30 -5.10
C LEU A 159 8.52 3.24 -3.79
N PRO A 160 8.90 4.00 -2.75
CA PRO A 160 8.06 4.18 -1.58
C PRO A 160 7.07 5.31 -1.85
N GLY A 161 5.78 5.03 -1.76
CA GLY A 161 4.75 6.05 -1.90
C GLY A 161 3.36 5.50 -1.61
N GLY A 162 2.97 5.54 -0.34
CA GLY A 162 1.59 5.29 0.07
C GLY A 162 0.65 6.39 -0.40
N GLY A 163 -0.61 6.03 -0.66
CA GLY A 163 -1.65 7.00 -1.02
C GLY A 163 -2.97 6.36 -1.44
N SER A 164 -3.80 6.03 -0.45
CA SER A 164 -5.27 6.13 -0.42
C SER A 164 -6.09 5.82 -1.68
N GLY A 165 -6.81 4.70 -1.64
CA GLY A 165 -7.89 4.36 -2.57
C GLY A 165 -9.14 5.21 -2.34
N GLY A 166 -9.24 6.33 -3.08
CA GLY A 166 -10.50 6.99 -3.40
C GLY A 166 -11.10 6.39 -4.67
N ALA A 167 -12.43 6.36 -4.76
CA ALA A 167 -13.21 5.91 -5.92
C ALA A 167 -12.86 6.71 -7.21
N PRO A 168 -13.24 6.23 -8.41
CA PRO A 168 -12.59 6.60 -9.67
C PRO A 168 -12.95 8.03 -10.08
N ASN A 169 -12.05 8.97 -9.80
CA ASN A 169 -11.91 10.16 -10.64
C ASN A 169 -10.86 9.82 -11.72
N GLU A 170 -11.23 8.89 -12.60
CA GLU A 170 -10.35 7.97 -13.34
C GLU A 170 -9.43 8.61 -14.40
N ALA A 171 -9.57 9.90 -14.68
CA ALA A 171 -8.75 10.59 -15.68
C ALA A 171 -7.79 11.66 -15.10
N GLN A 172 -8.14 12.29 -13.97
CA GLN A 172 -7.48 13.51 -13.52
C GLN A 172 -6.21 13.25 -12.68
N ASP A 173 -6.27 12.28 -11.76
CA ASP A 173 -5.16 12.00 -10.83
C ASP A 173 -3.88 11.43 -11.50
N ASN A 174 -3.91 11.10 -12.80
CA ASN A 174 -2.79 10.50 -13.54
C ASN A 174 -2.09 11.44 -14.52
N ALA A 175 -2.54 12.69 -14.68
CA ALA A 175 -1.99 13.60 -15.68
C ALA A 175 -0.50 13.94 -15.44
N ARG A 176 -0.13 14.21 -14.18
CA ARG A 176 1.25 14.55 -13.79
C ARG A 176 2.23 13.41 -14.04
N VAL A 177 1.83 12.18 -13.68
CA VAL A 177 2.65 10.97 -13.89
C VAL A 177 2.80 10.69 -15.38
N LYS A 178 1.70 10.81 -16.15
CA LYS A 178 1.74 10.66 -17.62
C LYS A 178 2.66 11.70 -18.26
N LEU A 179 2.52 12.98 -17.90
CA LEU A 179 3.40 14.05 -18.39
C LEU A 179 4.87 13.75 -18.08
N ASN A 180 5.19 13.37 -16.85
CA ASN A 180 6.56 13.01 -16.46
C ASN A 180 7.11 11.83 -17.30
N ASN A 181 6.28 10.82 -17.57
CA ASN A 181 6.66 9.69 -18.43
C ASN A 181 6.92 10.13 -19.88
N VAL A 182 6.09 11.02 -20.44
CA VAL A 182 6.29 11.58 -21.78
C VAL A 182 7.60 12.37 -21.84
N LEU A 183 7.83 13.25 -20.86
CA LEU A 183 9.04 14.06 -20.79
C LEU A 183 10.31 13.21 -20.67
N MET A 184 10.31 12.13 -19.88
CA MET A 184 11.45 11.22 -19.80
C MET A 184 11.78 10.56 -21.16
N ARG A 185 10.76 10.32 -22.00
CA ARG A 185 10.96 9.78 -23.35
C ARG A 185 11.53 10.81 -24.32
N VAL A 186 11.01 12.04 -24.26
CA VAL A 186 11.44 13.15 -25.13
C VAL A 186 12.88 13.57 -24.82
N VAL A 187 13.18 13.82 -23.54
CA VAL A 187 14.49 14.37 -23.13
C VAL A 187 15.56 13.26 -23.03
N LYS A 188 15.16 11.98 -23.00
CA LYS A 188 16.06 10.80 -22.89
C LYS A 188 17.04 10.88 -21.72
N ARG A 189 16.67 11.60 -20.66
CA ARG A 189 17.43 11.74 -19.40
C ARG A 189 16.49 11.67 -18.21
N SER A 190 17.06 11.45 -17.03
CA SER A 190 16.32 11.57 -15.77
C SER A 190 15.95 13.04 -15.54
N LEU A 191 14.66 13.28 -15.28
CA LEU A 191 14.13 14.61 -14.98
C LEU A 191 14.40 14.95 -13.51
N THR A 192 14.75 16.21 -13.25
CA THR A 192 14.86 16.78 -11.92
C THR A 192 13.63 17.64 -11.60
N LYS A 193 13.51 18.12 -10.36
CA LYS A 193 12.42 19.02 -9.97
C LYS A 193 12.50 20.39 -10.67
N GLU A 194 13.66 20.77 -11.19
CA GLU A 194 13.86 22.05 -11.88
C GLU A 194 13.41 22.00 -13.35
N ASP A 195 13.29 20.79 -13.92
CA ASP A 195 12.89 20.59 -15.31
C ASP A 195 11.41 20.88 -15.56
N VAL A 196 10.57 20.79 -14.52
CA VAL A 196 9.13 21.07 -14.59
C VAL A 196 8.75 22.01 -13.46
N VAL A 197 8.44 23.26 -13.82
CA VAL A 197 8.11 24.31 -12.86
C VAL A 197 6.59 24.52 -12.84
N TYR A 198 5.99 24.34 -11.67
CA TYR A 198 4.58 24.62 -11.41
C TYR A 198 4.47 25.94 -10.65
N ASN A 199 3.76 26.91 -11.21
CA ASN A 199 3.46 28.18 -10.58
C ASN A 199 1.95 28.25 -10.29
N ILE A 200 1.57 28.29 -9.02
CA ILE A 200 0.17 28.33 -8.59
C ILE A 200 -0.18 29.74 -8.15
N ALA A 201 -1.10 30.37 -8.87
CA ALA A 201 -1.69 31.65 -8.51
C ALA A 201 -3.09 31.44 -7.92
N GLN A 202 -3.40 32.13 -6.83
CA GLN A 202 -4.76 32.18 -6.28
C GLN A 202 -5.54 33.26 -7.03
N THR A 203 -6.70 32.89 -7.60
CA THR A 203 -7.60 33.77 -8.34
C THR A 203 -8.95 33.83 -7.62
N THR A 204 -9.82 34.77 -8.01
CA THR A 204 -11.14 34.96 -7.38
C THR A 204 -12.03 33.72 -7.45
N GLY A 205 -11.78 32.82 -8.41
CA GLY A 205 -12.54 31.58 -8.62
C GLY A 205 -11.85 30.32 -8.09
N GLY A 206 -10.69 30.40 -7.45
CA GLY A 206 -9.95 29.24 -6.94
C GLY A 206 -8.44 29.35 -7.13
N TYR A 207 -7.82 28.26 -7.56
CA TYR A 207 -6.39 28.18 -7.86
C TYR A 207 -6.21 27.93 -9.35
N GLN A 208 -5.35 28.72 -9.97
CA GLN A 208 -4.87 28.49 -11.33
C GLN A 208 -3.41 28.06 -11.26
N CYS A 209 -3.05 27.03 -12.02
CA CYS A 209 -1.65 26.62 -12.12
C CYS A 209 -1.14 26.88 -13.54
N THR A 210 0.03 27.47 -13.63
CA THR A 210 0.80 27.62 -14.87
C THR A 210 2.00 26.69 -14.81
N LEU A 211 2.16 25.85 -15.82
CA LEU A 211 3.23 24.86 -15.93
C LEU A 211 4.23 25.34 -16.98
N ALA A 212 5.52 25.32 -16.65
CA ALA A 212 6.63 25.61 -17.56
C ALA A 212 7.59 24.42 -17.62
N ILE A 213 8.14 24.13 -18.80
CA ILE A 213 9.06 23.00 -19.01
C ILE A 213 10.37 23.49 -19.67
N PRO A 214 11.28 24.12 -18.90
CA PRO A 214 12.51 24.69 -19.44
C PRO A 214 13.46 23.64 -20.03
N CYS A 215 13.27 22.36 -19.71
CA CYS A 215 14.15 21.28 -20.16
C CYS A 215 13.94 20.84 -21.61
N LEU A 216 12.86 21.28 -22.26
CA LEU A 216 12.61 20.99 -23.67
C LEU A 216 13.44 21.92 -24.55
N SER A 217 13.95 21.41 -25.67
CA SER A 217 14.70 22.22 -26.63
C SER A 217 13.78 23.02 -27.56
N GLY A 218 14.24 24.17 -28.04
CA GLY A 218 13.52 24.98 -29.04
C GLY A 218 12.40 25.83 -28.44
N GLU A 219 11.32 25.99 -29.18
CA GLU A 219 10.18 26.86 -28.81
C GLU A 219 9.44 26.37 -27.55
N TRP A 220 9.59 25.09 -27.22
CA TRP A 220 9.01 24.45 -26.05
C TRP A 220 9.60 24.91 -24.71
N ALA A 221 10.85 25.40 -24.68
CA ALA A 221 11.52 25.83 -23.45
C ALA A 221 10.86 27.06 -22.81
N GLY A 222 10.32 27.95 -23.65
CA GLY A 222 9.68 29.20 -23.23
C GLY A 222 8.16 29.10 -23.11
N LEU A 223 7.57 28.00 -23.57
CA LEU A 223 6.12 27.80 -23.53
C LEU A 223 5.65 27.54 -22.09
N GLN A 224 4.53 28.17 -21.75
CA GLN A 224 3.86 28.00 -20.47
C GLN A 224 2.41 27.64 -20.71
N TRP A 225 1.92 26.65 -19.98
CA TRP A 225 0.54 26.16 -20.08
C TRP A 225 -0.22 26.48 -18.81
N ALA A 226 -1.22 27.35 -18.91
CA ALA A 226 -2.13 27.64 -17.83
C ALA A 226 -3.30 26.64 -17.85
N GLY A 227 -3.50 25.93 -16.75
CA GLY A 227 -4.66 25.06 -16.55
C GLY A 227 -5.93 25.85 -16.18
N ASP A 228 -7.07 25.19 -16.27
CA ASP A 228 -8.34 25.71 -15.78
C ASP A 228 -8.33 25.90 -14.26
N VAL A 229 -9.05 26.93 -13.79
CA VAL A 229 -9.16 27.26 -12.36
C VAL A 229 -9.88 26.13 -11.62
N ALA A 230 -9.31 25.67 -10.52
CA ALA A 230 -9.89 24.62 -9.69
C ALA A 230 -9.98 25.04 -8.21
N SER A 231 -10.89 24.42 -7.45
CA SER A 231 -11.05 24.71 -6.02
C SER A 231 -9.89 24.22 -5.15
N LYS A 232 -9.14 23.21 -5.64
CA LYS A 232 -8.00 22.61 -4.93
C LYS A 232 -6.71 22.80 -5.72
N LYS A 233 -5.61 23.13 -5.02
CA LYS A 233 -4.26 23.28 -5.61
C LYS A 233 -3.85 22.06 -6.45
N LYS A 234 -4.08 20.84 -5.93
CA LYS A 234 -3.73 19.59 -6.63
C LYS A 234 -4.47 19.45 -7.98
N GLN A 235 -5.74 19.81 -8.04
CA GLN A 235 -6.54 19.74 -9.27
C GLN A 235 -6.09 20.79 -10.29
N ALA A 236 -5.73 21.99 -9.83
CA ALA A 236 -5.18 23.03 -10.71
C ALA A 236 -3.88 22.58 -11.39
N GLU A 237 -2.98 21.92 -10.64
CA GLU A 237 -1.74 21.35 -11.19
C GLU A 237 -2.02 20.25 -12.25
N GLU A 238 -3.03 19.41 -12.03
CA GLU A 238 -3.44 18.36 -12.97
C GLU A 238 -4.02 18.95 -14.26
N ASN A 239 -4.87 19.97 -14.16
CA ASN A 239 -5.42 20.67 -15.33
C ASN A 239 -4.30 21.29 -16.19
N ALA A 240 -3.31 21.92 -15.57
CA ALA A 240 -2.15 22.47 -16.29
C ALA A 240 -1.33 21.37 -16.99
N ALA A 241 -1.15 20.22 -16.33
CA ALA A 241 -0.48 19.07 -16.92
C ALA A 241 -1.24 18.46 -18.10
N LEU A 242 -2.58 18.45 -18.07
CA LEU A 242 -3.41 17.98 -19.18
C LEU A 242 -3.27 18.88 -20.41
N GLN A 243 -3.30 20.21 -20.22
CA GLN A 243 -3.11 21.16 -21.32
C GLN A 243 -1.73 20.98 -21.97
N ALA A 244 -0.67 20.91 -21.15
CA ALA A 244 0.68 20.66 -21.64
C ALA A 244 0.79 19.32 -22.39
N MET A 245 0.19 18.25 -21.87
CA MET A 245 0.21 16.94 -22.52
C MET A 245 -0.55 16.93 -23.85
N SER A 246 -1.70 17.60 -23.92
CA SER A 246 -2.47 17.72 -25.17
C SER A 246 -1.68 18.45 -26.25
N THR A 247 -1.03 19.57 -25.91
CA THR A 247 -0.16 20.30 -26.84
C THR A 247 1.04 19.46 -27.26
N LEU A 248 1.71 18.79 -26.32
CA LEU A 248 2.87 17.95 -26.63
C LEU A 248 2.51 16.76 -27.53
N ILE A 249 1.36 16.12 -27.33
CA ILE A 249 0.93 15.00 -28.19
C ILE A 249 0.55 15.46 -29.60
N SER A 250 0.10 16.71 -29.75
CA SER A 250 -0.20 17.27 -31.08
C SER A 250 1.05 17.46 -31.93
N ASP A 251 2.24 17.54 -31.31
CA ASP A 251 3.49 17.67 -32.03
C ASP A 251 3.99 16.29 -32.53
N PRO A 252 4.28 16.14 -33.83
CA PRO A 252 4.70 14.86 -34.42
C PRO A 252 6.06 14.37 -33.90
N ALA A 253 6.98 15.26 -33.50
CA ALA A 253 8.28 14.89 -32.97
C ALA A 253 8.16 14.24 -31.58
N VAL A 254 7.28 14.78 -30.72
CA VAL A 254 7.01 14.21 -29.40
C VAL A 254 6.22 12.90 -29.52
N ALA A 255 5.22 12.86 -30.41
CA ALA A 255 4.47 11.63 -30.69
C ALA A 255 5.40 10.52 -31.20
N ALA A 256 6.35 10.83 -32.08
CA ALA A 256 7.37 9.88 -32.55
C ALA A 256 8.28 9.40 -31.41
N ALA A 257 8.68 10.28 -30.49
CA ALA A 257 9.48 9.91 -29.32
C ALA A 257 8.72 8.99 -28.35
N MET A 258 7.40 9.14 -28.24
CA MET A 258 6.55 8.24 -27.45
C MET A 258 6.35 6.87 -28.12
N ALA A 259 6.15 6.85 -29.44
CA ALA A 259 6.00 5.61 -30.21
C ALA A 259 7.30 4.81 -30.31
N ALA A 260 8.46 5.47 -30.13
CA ALA A 260 9.75 4.80 -30.15
C ALA A 260 9.82 3.72 -29.04
N PRO A 261 10.16 2.46 -29.39
CA PRO A 261 10.32 1.41 -28.41
C PRO A 261 11.37 1.83 -27.37
N PRO A 262 11.21 1.46 -26.09
CA PRO A 262 12.20 1.77 -25.08
C PRO A 262 13.55 1.23 -25.53
N ALA A 263 14.58 2.08 -25.47
CA ALA A 263 15.92 1.66 -25.85
C ALA A 263 16.26 0.37 -25.08
N PRO A 264 16.76 -0.68 -25.77
CA PRO A 264 17.07 -1.94 -25.13
C PRO A 264 17.97 -1.62 -23.94
N LYS A 265 17.56 -2.01 -22.74
CA LYS A 265 18.38 -1.87 -21.55
C LYS A 265 19.69 -2.58 -21.89
N GLN A 266 20.74 -1.79 -22.17
CA GLN A 266 22.07 -2.33 -22.42
C GLN A 266 22.31 -3.31 -21.27
N PRO A 267 22.45 -4.62 -21.56
CA PRO A 267 22.63 -5.60 -20.51
C PRO A 267 23.79 -5.07 -19.70
N TYR A 268 23.54 -4.74 -18.42
CA TYR A 268 24.53 -4.16 -17.55
C TYR A 268 25.72 -5.10 -17.63
N LYS A 269 26.73 -4.69 -18.42
CA LYS A 269 27.89 -5.50 -18.72
C LYS A 269 28.69 -5.40 -17.45
N GLY A 270 28.28 -6.20 -16.46
CA GLY A 270 28.86 -6.26 -15.15
C GLY A 270 30.33 -6.44 -15.40
N LYS A 271 31.07 -5.35 -15.24
CA LYS A 271 32.49 -5.30 -15.54
C LYS A 271 33.08 -6.28 -14.57
N GLY A 272 33.36 -7.49 -15.08
CA GLY A 272 33.65 -8.68 -14.31
C GLY A 272 34.71 -8.33 -13.29
N ARG A 273 34.29 -8.14 -12.05
CA ARG A 273 35.19 -7.82 -10.96
C ARG A 273 35.84 -9.15 -10.59
N GLY A 274 36.95 -9.41 -11.28
CA GLY A 274 38.08 -10.21 -10.85
C GLY A 274 37.75 -11.52 -10.13
N LYS A 275 38.08 -12.62 -10.82
CA LYS A 275 38.38 -13.93 -10.24
C LYS A 275 39.46 -13.79 -9.15
N GLY A 276 39.04 -13.40 -7.95
CA GLY A 276 39.87 -13.37 -6.75
C GLY A 276 39.97 -14.79 -6.22
N LYS A 277 41.09 -15.46 -6.52
CA LYS A 277 41.54 -16.71 -5.91
C LYS A 277 41.92 -16.42 -4.44
N GLY A 278 40.91 -16.21 -3.59
CA GLY A 278 41.05 -15.99 -2.15
C GLY A 278 41.22 -17.32 -1.43
N LYS A 279 42.47 -17.66 -1.13
CA LYS A 279 42.88 -18.77 -0.28
C LYS A 279 42.86 -18.28 1.18
N GLY A 280 42.03 -18.90 2.03
CA GLY A 280 42.22 -18.90 3.49
C GLY A 280 41.47 -17.84 4.30
N GLY A 281 40.96 -18.27 5.47
CA GLY A 281 40.53 -17.38 6.54
C GLY A 281 39.19 -17.77 7.16
N GLY A 282 39.12 -18.94 7.79
CA GLY A 282 37.98 -19.29 8.64
C GLY A 282 37.87 -18.33 9.81
N TYR A 283 36.65 -17.84 10.06
CA TYR A 283 36.26 -17.35 11.37
C TYR A 283 34.89 -17.93 11.69
N GLY A 284 34.91 -18.87 12.64
CA GLY A 284 33.74 -19.50 13.21
C GLY A 284 32.86 -18.46 13.89
N TRP A 285 31.60 -18.44 13.49
CA TRP A 285 30.54 -17.96 14.35
C TRP A 285 30.19 -19.10 15.32
N GLN A 286 30.75 -19.00 16.52
CA GLN A 286 30.35 -19.77 17.68
C GLN A 286 28.85 -19.53 17.91
N SER A 287 28.09 -20.60 17.71
CA SER A 287 26.73 -20.75 18.21
C SER A 287 26.80 -20.69 19.73
N SER A 288 26.23 -19.64 20.32
CA SER A 288 25.91 -19.58 21.75
C SER A 288 24.71 -20.49 22.01
N ASP A 289 24.99 -21.80 22.02
CA ASP A 289 24.13 -22.83 22.59
C ASP A 289 24.20 -22.69 24.12
N MET A 290 23.42 -21.75 24.64
CA MET A 290 23.16 -21.63 26.06
C MET A 290 21.98 -22.54 26.42
N GLY A 291 22.32 -23.71 26.94
CA GLY A 291 21.77 -24.21 28.21
C GLY A 291 20.35 -24.77 28.20
N MET A 292 20.27 -26.09 28.40
CA MET A 292 19.41 -26.68 29.43
C MET A 292 20.07 -27.95 29.98
N GLY A 293 20.73 -27.81 31.13
CA GLY A 293 21.21 -28.89 31.98
C GLY A 293 20.65 -28.73 33.39
N MET A 294 19.35 -29.01 33.56
CA MET A 294 18.77 -29.47 34.83
C MET A 294 18.88 -31.00 34.79
N GLY A 295 19.38 -31.73 35.78
CA GLY A 295 19.14 -31.65 37.22
C GLY A 295 18.65 -33.03 37.65
N GLY A 296 19.28 -33.64 38.68
CA GLY A 296 18.91 -34.96 39.23
C GLY A 296 20.15 -35.72 39.71
N MET A 297 20.75 -35.37 40.86
CA MET A 297 20.37 -35.76 42.23
C MET A 297 20.22 -37.29 42.44
N GLY A 298 21.14 -37.87 43.21
CA GLY A 298 20.75 -38.75 44.34
C GLY A 298 21.38 -40.14 44.42
N GLY A 299 22.18 -40.34 45.49
CA GLY A 299 22.46 -41.63 46.17
C GLY A 299 23.55 -42.49 45.51
N MET A 300 24.75 -42.75 46.03
CA MET A 300 25.26 -42.98 47.40
C MET A 300 24.73 -44.26 48.06
N TRP A 301 25.68 -45.21 48.21
CA TRP A 301 25.71 -46.51 48.92
C TRP A 301 25.20 -47.74 48.16
#